data_AF-A0A7K3PJQ6-F1
#
_entry.id   AF-A0A7K3PJQ6-F1
#
_cell.length_a   1.000
_cell.length_b   1.000
_cell.length_c   1.000
_cell.angle_alpha   90.00
_cell.angle_beta   90.00
_cell.angle_gamma   90.00
#
_symmetry.space_group_name_H-M   'P 1'
#
loop_
_entity.id
_entity.type
_entity.pdbx_description
1 polymer ?
#
loop_
_entity_poly.entity_id
_entity_poly.type
_entity_poly.pdbx_seq_one_letter_code
_entity_poly.pdbx_strand_id
1 'polypeptide(L)' 'DAAKAARAVAERLAADDTLRARLVRGLDLALLPAGATPPGEPLYVRG' A
#
# COMPACT_ATOMS: atom_id res chain seq x y z
N ASP A 1 -10.90 -10.47 17.45
CA ASP A 1 -11.68 -9.30 17.01
C ASP A 1 -10.94 -8.62 15.86
N ALA A 2 -11.59 -8.50 14.70
CA ALA A 2 -11.02 -7.89 13.51
C ALA A 2 -10.65 -6.41 13.72
N ALA A 3 -11.43 -5.65 14.51
CA ALA A 3 -11.15 -4.25 14.79
C ALA A 3 -9.85 -4.09 15.60
N LYS A 4 -9.64 -4.95 16.59
CA LYS A 4 -8.40 -4.97 17.38
C LYS A 4 -7.18 -5.35 16.53
N ALA A 5 -7.35 -6.32 15.63
CA ALA A 5 -6.28 -6.71 14.70
C ALA A 5 -5.95 -5.56 13.73
N ALA A 6 -6.95 -4.92 13.14
CA ALA A 6 -6.76 -3.78 12.24
C ALA A 6 -6.02 -2.63 12.94
N ARG A 7 -6.38 -2.32 14.19
CA ARG A 7 -5.69 -1.27 14.96
C ARG A 7 -4.23 -1.59 15.23
N ALA A 8 -3.92 -2.83 15.62
CA ALA A 8 -2.53 -3.25 15.85
C ALA A 8 -1.68 -3.24 14.56
N VAL A 9 -2.29 -3.49 13.39
CA VAL A 9 -1.61 -3.35 12.09
C VAL A 9 -1.39 -1.88 11.77
N ALA A 10 -2.40 -1.03 11.95
CA ALA A 10 -2.30 0.40 11.71
C ALA A 10 -1.20 1.06 12.56
N GLU A 11 -1.10 0.69 13.85
CA GLU A 11 -0.05 1.18 14.76
C GLU A 11 1.36 0.79 14.27
N ARG A 12 1.54 -0.45 13.80
CA ARG A 12 2.82 -0.92 13.25
C ARG A 12 3.19 -0.23 11.95
N LEU A 13 2.23 -0.06 11.03
CA LEU A 13 2.44 0.71 9.81
C LEU A 13 2.77 2.18 10.10
N ALA A 14 2.13 2.75 11.13
CA ALA A 14 2.37 4.11 11.55
C ALA A 14 3.69 4.31 12.33
N ALA A 15 4.38 3.25 12.73
CA ALA A 15 5.69 3.31 13.36
C ALA A 15 6.86 3.11 12.37
N ASP A 16 6.58 2.66 11.14
CA ASP A 16 7.58 2.38 10.12
C ASP A 16 7.37 3.26 8.89
N ASP A 17 8.28 4.19 8.64
CA ASP A 17 8.16 5.15 7.55
C ASP A 17 8.31 4.52 6.17
N THR A 18 9.06 3.42 6.05
CA THR A 18 9.18 2.69 4.79
C THR A 18 7.86 2.02 4.43
N LEU A 19 7.20 1.38 5.39
CA LEU A 19 5.89 0.78 5.19
C LEU A 19 4.82 1.85 4.94
N ARG A 20 4.87 2.98 5.65
CA ARG A 20 3.97 4.11 5.43
C ARG A 20 4.10 4.67 4.01
N ALA A 21 5.33 4.91 3.54
CA ALA A 21 5.58 5.40 2.18
C ALA A 21 5.07 4.42 1.12
N ARG A 22 5.26 3.10 1.34
CA ARG A 22 4.72 2.05 0.45
C ARG A 22 3.20 2.02 0.42
N LEU A 23 2.53 2.18 1.56
CA LEU A 23 1.08 2.23 1.62
C LEU A 23 0.54 3.44 0.85
N VAL A 24 1.09 4.62 1.07
CA VAL A 24 0.68 5.84 0.36
C VAL A 24 0.82 5.66 -1.15
N ARG A 25 1.98 5.18 -1.62
CA ARG A 25 2.15 4.86 -3.04
C ARG A 25 1.12 3.84 -3.54
N GLY A 26 0.80 2.82 -2.76
CA GLY A 26 -0.23 1.84 -3.11
C GLY A 26 -1.62 2.44 -3.23
N LEU A 27 -1.97 3.40 -2.38
CA LEU A 27 -3.23 4.14 -2.44
C LEU A 27 -3.31 5.02 -3.68
N ASP A 28 -2.23 5.72 -4.05
CA ASP A 28 -2.16 6.50 -5.29
C ASP A 28 -2.37 5.60 -6.52
N LEU A 29 -1.76 4.41 -6.51
CA LEU A 29 -1.93 3.42 -7.58
C LEU A 29 -3.37 2.87 -7.66
N ALA A 30 -4.05 2.70 -6.53
CA ALA A 30 -5.43 2.19 -6.48
C ALA A 30 -6.46 3.15 -7.07
N LEU A 31 -6.12 4.43 -7.17
CA LEU A 31 -6.96 5.46 -7.79
C LEU A 31 -6.80 5.54 -9.31
N LEU A 32 -5.81 4.83 -9.87
CA LEU A 32 -5.59 4.84 -11.31
C LEU A 32 -6.74 4.15 -12.06
N PRO A 33 -7.09 4.63 -13.27
CA PRO A 33 -8.02 3.93 -14.13
C PRO A 33 -7.56 2.50 -14.45
N ALA A 34 -8.52 1.60 -14.63
CA ALA A 34 -8.22 0.26 -15.11
C ALA A 34 -7.47 0.31 -16.46
N GLY A 35 -6.38 -0.43 -16.57
CA GLY A 35 -5.54 -0.46 -17.78
C GLY A 35 -4.53 0.69 -17.88
N ALA A 36 -4.50 1.63 -16.94
CA ALA A 36 -3.44 2.63 -16.88
C ALA A 36 -2.08 1.96 -16.66
N THR A 37 -1.05 2.44 -17.35
CA THR A 37 0.34 2.04 -17.07
C THR A 37 0.77 2.66 -15.73
N PRO A 38 1.13 1.85 -14.72
CA PRO A 38 1.58 2.39 -13.43
C PRO A 38 2.87 3.21 -13.58
N PRO A 39 3.01 4.34 -12.87
CA PRO A 39 4.25 5.11 -12.87
C PRO A 39 5.39 4.40 -12.12
N GLY A 40 6.58 4.41 -12.73
CA GLY A 40 7.81 3.84 -12.19
C GLY A 40 7.90 2.32 -12.31
N GLU A 41 8.89 1.73 -11.64
CA GLU A 41 9.10 0.28 -11.70
C GLU A 41 8.05 -0.47 -10.85
N PRO A 42 7.45 -1.55 -11.40
CA PRO A 42 6.57 -2.43 -10.64
C PRO A 42 7.32 -3.12 -9.52
N LEU A 43 6.71 -3.19 -8.34
CA LEU A 43 7.27 -3.97 -7.22
C LEU A 43 7.14 -5.48 -7.44
N TYR A 44 6.18 -5.89 -8.26
CA TYR A 44 5.92 -7.27 -8.60
C TYR A 44 5.32 -7.35 -10.01
N VAL A 45 5.85 -8.25 -10.83
CA VAL A 45 5.29 -8.61 -12.13
C VAL A 45 4.90 -10.08 -12.06
N ARG A 46 3.63 -10.38 -12.33
CA ARG A 46 3.19 -11.77 -12.51
C ARG A 46 3.50 -12.17 -13.95
N GLY A 47 4.38 -13.17 -14.11
CA GLY A 47 4.59 -13.88 -15.37
C GLY A 47 3.63 -15.04 -15.54
#